data_AF-A0A957P0P9-F1
#
_entry.id   AF-A0A957P0P9-F1
#
_cell.length_a   1.000
_cell.length_b   1.000
_cell.length_c   1.000
_cell.angle_alpha   90.00
_cell.angle_beta   90.00
_cell.angle_gamma   90.00
#
_symmetry.space_group_name_H-M   'P 1'
#
loop_
_entity.id
_entity.type
_entity.pdbx_description
1 polymer ?
#
loop_
_entity_poly.entity_id
_entity_poly.type
_entity_poly.pdbx_seq_one_letter_code
_entity_poly.pdbx_strand_id
1 'polypeptide(L)' 'DLSEQWGNVFTAGMGAEAIRDIVAKEDLDKLTKELRKEIRTTRSKQRRKKAAKRLRVVENFRKSGNR' A
#
# COMPACT_ATOMS: atom_id res chain seq x y z
N ASP A 1 -11.41 -25.44 2.46
CA ASP A 1 -12.51 -25.11 3.39
C ASP A 1 -12.98 -23.65 3.35
N LEU A 2 -12.13 -22.61 3.39
CA LEU A 2 -12.60 -21.21 3.24
C LEU A 2 -12.86 -20.79 1.77
N SER A 3 -12.11 -21.35 0.82
CA SER A 3 -12.25 -21.08 -0.62
C SER A 3 -13.48 -21.74 -1.26
N GLU A 4 -13.93 -22.88 -0.72
CA GLU A 4 -15.11 -23.61 -1.23
C GLU A 4 -16.43 -22.94 -0.86
N GLN A 5 -16.51 -22.32 0.33
CA GLN A 5 -17.73 -21.69 0.82
C GLN A 5 -17.89 -20.22 0.38
N TRP A 6 -16.80 -19.54 0.01
CA TRP A 6 -16.79 -18.10 -0.30
C TRP A 6 -15.96 -17.75 -1.54
N GLY A 7 -15.78 -18.71 -2.46
CA GLY A 7 -14.83 -18.62 -3.58
C GLY A 7 -15.00 -17.41 -4.51
N ASN A 8 -16.16 -16.76 -4.50
CA ASN A 8 -16.44 -15.55 -5.28
C ASN A 8 -16.30 -14.23 -4.50
N VAL A 9 -16.01 -14.26 -3.19
CA VAL A 9 -15.98 -13.05 -2.34
C VAL A 9 -14.58 -12.48 -2.18
N PHE A 10 -13.54 -13.31 -2.33
CA PHE A 10 -12.15 -12.84 -2.31
C PHE A 10 -11.28 -13.63 -3.28
N THR A 11 -10.34 -12.92 -3.92
CA THR A 11 -9.32 -13.55 -4.76
C THR A 11 -8.06 -13.78 -3.92
N ALA A 12 -7.62 -15.03 -3.81
CA ALA A 12 -6.37 -15.39 -3.18
C ALA A 12 -5.30 -15.66 -4.25
N GLY A 13 -4.27 -14.82 -4.31
CA GLY A 13 -3.07 -15.06 -5.11
C GLY A 13 -1.88 -15.44 -4.22
N MET A 14 -0.88 -16.11 -4.80
CA MET A 14 0.38 -16.44 -4.12
C MET A 14 1.60 -15.93 -4.90
N GLY A 15 2.75 -15.85 -4.23
CA GLY A 15 4.01 -15.50 -4.85
C GLY A 15 4.11 -14.05 -5.33
N ALA A 16 5.00 -13.82 -6.29
CA ALA A 16 5.30 -12.48 -6.80
C ALA A 16 4.12 -11.85 -7.58
N GLU A 17 3.27 -12.67 -8.18
CA GLU A 17 2.11 -12.24 -8.96
C GLU A 17 1.06 -11.55 -8.07
N ALA A 18 0.78 -12.13 -6.90
CA ALA A 18 -0.13 -11.52 -5.94
C ALA A 18 0.35 -10.14 -5.44
N ILE A 19 1.65 -9.99 -5.22
CA ILE A 19 2.23 -8.71 -4.80
C ILE A 19 2.08 -7.67 -5.92
N ARG A 20 2.34 -8.06 -7.17
CA ARG A 20 2.15 -7.18 -8.33
C ARG A 20 0.69 -6.74 -8.46
N ASP A 21 -0.26 -7.66 -8.33
CA ASP A 21 -1.68 -7.34 -8.44
C ASP A 21 -2.17 -6.38 -7.36
N ILE A 22 -1.69 -6.56 -6.12
CA ILE A 22 -2.00 -5.64 -5.02
C ILE A 22 -1.44 -4.24 -5.30
N VAL A 23 -0.18 -4.16 -5.75
CA VAL A 23 0.47 -2.88 -6.04
C VAL A 23 -0.16 -2.19 -7.26
N ALA A 24 -0.54 -2.94 -8.29
CA ALA A 24 -1.20 -2.42 -9.49
C ALA A 24 -2.62 -1.89 -9.21
N LYS A 25 -3.33 -2.49 -8.26
CA LYS A 25 -4.67 -2.04 -7.82
C LYS A 25 -4.62 -0.86 -6.85
N GLU A 26 -3.46 -0.57 -6.25
CA GLU A 26 -3.33 0.48 -5.25
C GLU A 26 -3.15 1.88 -5.86
N ASP A 27 -3.87 2.86 -5.31
CA ASP A 27 -3.76 4.26 -5.71
C ASP A 27 -2.62 4.93 -4.93
N LEU A 28 -1.44 4.95 -5.55
CA LEU A 28 -0.23 5.56 -4.97
C LEU A 28 -0.37 7.06 -4.72
N ASP A 29 -1.22 7.78 -5.48
CA ASP A 29 -1.44 9.20 -5.29
C ASP A 29 -2.31 9.46 -4.06
N LYS A 30 -3.36 8.66 -3.87
CA LYS A 30 -4.18 8.70 -2.66
C LYS A 30 -3.36 8.35 -1.42
N LEU A 31 -2.59 7.26 -1.48
CA LEU A 31 -1.73 6.83 -0.37
C LEU A 31 -0.69 7.89 0.00
N THR A 32 -0.11 8.56 -1.00
CA THR A 32 0.83 9.67 -0.78
C THR A 32 0.18 10.83 -0.02
N LYS A 33 -1.05 11.22 -0.40
CA LYS A 33 -1.80 12.30 0.29
C LYS A 33 -2.10 11.94 1.74
N GLU A 34 -2.53 10.70 1.99
CA GLU A 34 -2.83 10.20 3.33
C GLU A 34 -1.59 10.17 4.22
N LEU A 35 -0.46 9.64 3.73
CA LEU A 35 0.80 9.59 4.48
C LEU A 35 1.34 11.00 4.78
N ARG A 36 1.23 11.95 3.84
CA ARG A 36 1.60 13.35 4.09
C ARG A 36 0.72 13.99 5.15
N LYS A 37 -0.59 13.71 5.13
CA LYS A 37 -1.51 14.18 6.18
C LYS A 37 -1.14 13.57 7.53
N GLU A 38 -0.90 12.26 7.60
CA GLU A 38 -0.52 11.56 8.83
C GLU A 38 0.76 12.12 9.45
N ILE A 39 1.78 12.40 8.62
CA ILE A 39 3.05 12.99 9.09
C ILE A 39 2.81 14.36 9.74
N ARG A 40 1.93 15.18 9.15
CA ARG A 40 1.61 16.54 9.63
C ARG A 40 0.72 16.53 10.88
N THR A 41 -0.24 15.61 10.96
CA THR A 41 -1.24 15.59 12.04
C THR A 41 -0.81 14.77 13.25
N THR A 42 0.04 13.76 13.07
CA THR A 42 0.40 12.87 14.18
C THR A 42 1.39 13.55 15.13
N ARG A 43 1.11 13.44 16.44
CA ARG A 43 2.00 13.92 17.52
C ARG A 43 3.03 12.85 17.93
N SER A 44 2.81 11.60 17.57
CA SER A 44 3.73 10.49 17.88
C SER A 44 4.94 10.49 16.96
N LYS A 45 6.14 10.61 17.55
CA LYS A 45 7.42 10.53 16.82
C LYS A 45 7.59 9.19 16.10
N GLN A 46 7.16 8.09 16.71
CA GLN A 46 7.26 6.75 16.13
C GLN A 46 6.35 6.61 14.90
N ARG A 47 5.08 7.02 14.99
CA ARG A 47 4.15 7.01 13.86
C ARG A 47 4.65 7.89 12.73
N ARG A 48 5.14 9.09 13.03
CA ARG A 48 5.74 10.00 12.05
C ARG A 48 6.92 9.37 11.32
N LYS A 49 7.84 8.72 12.04
CA LYS A 49 8.99 8.02 11.46
C LYS A 49 8.56 6.86 10.55
N LYS A 50 7.54 6.09 10.94
CA LYS A 50 6.98 5.00 10.14
C LYS A 50 6.33 5.53 8.86
N ALA A 51 5.49 6.57 8.97
CA ALA A 51 4.83 7.19 7.84
C ALA A 51 5.83 7.82 6.86
N ALA A 52 6.89 8.50 7.35
CA ALA A 52 7.94 9.07 6.51
C ALA A 52 8.71 8.01 5.71
N LYS A 53 9.04 6.86 6.33
CA LYS A 53 9.68 5.75 5.64
C LYS A 53 8.78 5.17 4.54
N ARG A 54 7.48 4.98 4.83
CA ARG A 54 6.50 4.51 3.83
C ARG A 54 6.36 5.50 2.67
N LEU A 55 6.27 6.80 2.98
CA LEU A 55 6.16 7.86 1.97
C LEU A 55 7.33 7.83 0.99
N ARG A 56 8.57 7.64 1.47
CA ARG A 56 9.74 7.54 0.60
C ARG A 56 9.65 6.37 -0.38
N VAL A 57 9.17 5.21 0.08
CA VAL A 57 9.00 4.03 -0.78
C VAL A 57 7.92 4.28 -1.83
N VAL A 58 6.76 4.81 -1.42
CA VAL A 58 5.65 5.12 -2.33
C VAL A 58 6.05 6.17 -3.37
N GLU A 59 6.77 7.23 -2.97
CA GLU A 59 7.26 8.24 -3.91
C GLU A 59 8.27 7.67 -4.91
N ASN A 60 9.12 6.73 -4.48
CA ASN A 60 10.05 6.04 -5.39
C ASN A 60 9.30 5.19 -6.41
N PHE A 61 8.31 4.40 -5.99
CA PHE A 61 7.47 3.62 -6.91
C PHE A 61 6.71 4.50 -7.90
N ARG A 62 6.18 5.64 -7.42
CA ARG A 62 5.47 6.59 -8.29
C ARG A 62 6.39 7.23 -9.32
N LYS A 63 7.63 7.56 -8.94
CA LYS A 63 8.61 8.19 -9.85
C LYS A 63 9.28 7.20 -10.80
N SER A 64 9.43 5.94 -10.41
CA SER A 64 10.11 4.94 -11.24
C SER A 64 9.29 4.51 -12.46
N GLY A 65 7.99 4.82 -12.52
CA GLY A 65 7.12 4.41 -13.62
C GLY A 65 6.87 2.90 -13.67
N ASN A 66 7.43 2.13 -12.74
CA ASN A 66 7.16 0.70 -12.56
C ASN A 66 5.75 0.55 -12.01
N ARG A 67 4.80 0.28 -12.91
CA ARG A 67 3.43 -0.14 -12.60
C ARG A 67 3.29 -1.64 -12.73
#